data_AF-A0A537P9E1-F1
#
_entry.id   AF-A0A537P9E1-F1
#
_cell.length_a   1.000
_cell.length_b   1.000
_cell.length_c   1.000
_cell.angle_alpha   90.00
_cell.angle_beta   90.00
_cell.angle_gamma   90.00
#
_symmetry.space_group_name_H-M   'P 1'
#
loop_
_entity.id
_entity.type
_entity.pdbx_description
1 polymer ?
#
loop_
_entity_poly.entity_id
_entity_poly.type
_entity_poly.pdbx_seq_one_letter_code
_entity_poly.pdbx_strand_id
1 'polypeptide(L)' 'ASQVTLPFVEEQLRATREWMGDDFWSYELSSNRKVLEAFLRHHHAQGLSSRLVLPEELFHPSTHESFAI' A
#
# COMPACT_ATOMS: atom_id res chain seq x y z
N ALA A 1 16.66 -6.30 22.31
CA ALA A 1 15.45 -7.08 22.63
C ALA A 1 14.26 -6.38 21.99
N SER A 2 13.60 -7.03 21.04
CA SER A 2 12.44 -6.47 20.34
C SER A 2 11.28 -6.28 21.33
N GLN A 3 10.74 -5.07 21.43
CA GLN A 3 9.59 -4.74 22.28
C GLN A 3 8.28 -5.21 21.64
N VAL A 4 8.18 -6.50 21.33
CA VAL A 4 6.97 -7.08 20.74
C VAL A 4 6.65 -8.37 21.47
N THR A 5 5.50 -8.42 22.14
CA THR A 5 5.00 -9.54 22.95
C THR A 5 4.54 -10.74 22.14
N LEU A 6 4.71 -10.70 20.82
CA LEU A 6 4.22 -11.73 19.91
C LEU A 6 5.21 -12.92 19.94
N PRO A 7 4.77 -14.15 20.26
CA PRO A 7 5.66 -15.31 20.23
C PRO A 7 6.09 -15.60 18.80
N PHE A 8 7.35 -15.99 18.61
CA PHE A 8 7.94 -16.36 17.31
C PHE A 8 7.90 -15.25 16.23
N VAL A 9 7.97 -13.97 16.63
CA VAL A 9 7.93 -12.81 15.70
C VAL A 9 8.83 -12.98 14.49
N GLU A 10 10.07 -13.42 14.66
CA GLU A 10 11.03 -13.54 13.57
C GLU A 10 10.60 -14.58 12.52
N GLU A 11 10.02 -15.69 12.96
CA GLU A 11 9.51 -16.73 12.07
C GLU A 11 8.24 -16.27 11.34
N GLN A 12 7.35 -15.56 12.03
CA GLN A 12 6.17 -14.96 11.41
C GLN A 12 6.54 -13.90 10.37
N LEU A 13 7.53 -13.05 10.67
CA LEU A 13 8.02 -12.05 9.73
C LEU A 13 8.67 -12.69 8.50
N ARG A 14 9.47 -13.75 8.69
CA ARG A 14 10.08 -14.50 7.58
C ARG A 14 9.00 -15.12 6.69
N ALA A 15 8.05 -15.84 7.28
CA ALA A 15 6.95 -16.46 6.53
C ALA A 15 6.11 -15.42 5.78
N THR A 16 5.84 -14.27 6.40
CA THR A 16 5.08 -13.18 5.76
C THR A 16 5.84 -12.61 4.57
N ARG A 17 7.16 -12.37 4.68
CA ARG A 17 7.98 -11.88 3.55
C ARG A 17 8.08 -12.88 2.41
N GLU A 18 8.27 -14.16 2.72
CA GLU A 18 8.28 -15.23 1.72
C GLU A 18 6.97 -15.30 0.93
N TRP A 19 5.84 -15.05 1.59
CA TRP A 19 4.51 -15.10 0.96
C TRP A 19 4.09 -13.81 0.26
N MET A 20 4.41 -12.65 0.84
CA MET A 20 3.84 -11.37 0.45
C MET A 20 4.85 -10.45 -0.24
N GLY A 21 6.14 -10.82 -0.25
CA GLY A 21 7.24 -10.01 -0.75
C GLY A 21 7.90 -9.16 0.34
N ASP A 22 9.00 -8.50 0.00
CA ASP A 22 9.81 -7.76 0.98
C ASP A 22 9.20 -6.40 1.39
N ASP A 23 8.47 -5.74 0.49
CA ASP A 23 7.78 -4.47 0.73
C ASP A 23 6.28 -4.61 0.45
N PHE A 24 5.64 -5.44 1.27
CA PHE A 24 4.24 -5.74 1.07
C PHE A 24 3.34 -4.53 1.39
N TRP A 25 3.69 -3.67 2.38
CA TRP A 25 2.94 -2.46 2.77
C TRP A 25 3.74 -1.20 2.36
N SER A 26 3.99 -1.06 1.07
CA SER A 26 4.64 0.16 0.56
C SER A 26 3.80 1.39 0.88
N TYR A 27 4.42 2.48 1.33
CA TYR A 27 3.73 3.74 1.67
C TYR A 27 3.71 4.74 0.51
N GLU A 28 4.61 4.56 -0.46
CA GLU A 28 4.76 5.49 -1.57
C GLU A 28 3.60 5.40 -2.56
N LEU A 29 3.18 6.57 -3.07
CA LEU A 29 2.18 6.62 -4.13
C LEU A 29 2.71 5.98 -5.42
N SER A 30 3.99 6.17 -5.73
CA SER A 30 4.67 5.60 -6.89
C SER A 30 4.63 4.07 -6.88
N SER A 31 5.04 3.46 -5.76
CA SER A 31 5.09 2.01 -5.56
C SER A 31 3.70 1.37 -5.63
N ASN A 32 2.66 2.07 -5.16
CA ASN A 32 1.27 1.59 -5.20
C ASN A 32 0.47 2.04 -6.44
N ARG A 33 1.04 2.85 -7.33
CA ARG A 33 0.32 3.51 -8.43
C ARG A 33 -0.52 2.53 -9.25
N LYS A 34 0.09 1.44 -9.71
CA LYS A 34 -0.59 0.43 -10.54
C LYS A 34 -1.79 -0.21 -9.83
N VAL A 35 -1.67 -0.44 -8.52
CA VAL A 35 -2.74 -1.02 -7.70
C VAL A 35 -3.89 -0.03 -7.55
N LEU A 36 -3.56 1.22 -7.23
CA LEU A 36 -4.55 2.30 -7.07
C LEU A 36 -5.26 2.60 -8.39
N GLU A 37 -4.56 2.67 -9.51
CA GLU A 37 -5.17 2.83 -10.84
C GLU A 37 -6.12 1.68 -11.19
N ALA A 38 -5.71 0.45 -10.90
CA ALA A 38 -6.58 -0.71 -11.09
C ALA A 38 -7.83 -0.62 -10.21
N PHE A 39 -7.67 -0.31 -8.92
CA PHE A 39 -8.79 -0.13 -8.01
C PHE A 39 -9.76 0.95 -8.51
N LEU A 40 -9.26 2.15 -8.80
CA LEU A 40 -10.07 3.30 -9.23
C LEU A 40 -10.79 3.04 -10.55
N ARG A 41 -10.16 2.33 -11.49
CA ARG A 41 -10.81 1.90 -12.73
C ARG A 41 -11.99 0.99 -12.47
N HIS A 42 -11.85 -0.03 -11.62
CA HIS A 42 -12.96 -0.94 -11.28
C HIS A 42 -14.03 -0.23 -10.46
N HIS A 43 -13.63 0.63 -9.53
CA HIS A 43 -14.53 1.43 -8.70
C HIS A 43 -15.43 2.34 -9.55
N HIS A 44 -14.85 3.01 -10.57
CA HIS A 44 -15.61 3.78 -11.53
C HIS A 44 -16.48 2.89 -12.43
N ALA A 45 -15.96 1.77 -12.94
CA ALA A 45 -16.72 0.85 -13.78
C ALA A 45 -17.96 0.25 -13.06
N GLN A 46 -17.90 0.14 -11.73
CA GLN A 46 -19.02 -0.29 -10.88
C GLN A 46 -19.98 0.84 -10.52
N GLY A 47 -19.72 2.07 -10.96
CA GLY A 47 -20.57 3.24 -10.68
C GLY A 47 -20.45 3.77 -9.25
N LEU A 48 -19.44 3.35 -8.48
CA LEU A 48 -19.22 3.82 -7.12
C LEU A 48 -18.61 5.24 -7.09
N SER A 49 -17.88 5.62 -8.14
CA SER A 49 -17.47 7.00 -8.39
C SER A 49 -18.27 7.60 -9.54
N SER A 50 -18.62 8.88 -9.40
CA SER A 50 -19.27 9.67 -10.47
C SER A 50 -18.34 9.97 -11.65
N ARG A 51 -17.02 9.88 -11.47
CA ARG A 51 -15.99 10.06 -12.48
C ARG A 51 -14.79 9.16 -12.21
N LEU A 52 -13.94 8.95 -13.21
CA LEU A 52 -12.64 8.31 -13.00
C LEU A 52 -11.75 9.26 -12.19
N VAL A 53 -11.30 8.80 -11.03
CA VAL A 53 -10.38 9.52 -10.15
C VAL A 53 -8.98 8.97 -10.38
N LEU A 54 -7.98 9.85 -10.39
CA LEU A 54 -6.57 9.46 -10.53
C LEU A 54 -5.91 9.28 -9.15
N PRO A 55 -4.91 8.40 -9.00
CA PRO A 55 -4.23 8.18 -7.72
C PRO A 55 -3.67 9.45 -7.06
N GLU A 56 -3.22 10.42 -7.87
CA GLU A 56 -2.67 11.71 -7.42
C GLU A 56 -3.71 12.61 -6.76
N GLU A 57 -4.99 12.39 -7.05
CA GLU A 57 -6.10 13.15 -6.48
C GLU A 57 -6.54 12.59 -5.12
N LEU A 58 -6.13 11.37 -4.77
CA LEU A 58 -6.52 10.71 -3.52
C LEU A 58 -5.78 11.28 -2.31
N PHE A 59 -4.55 11.75 -2.53
CA PHE A 59 -3.66 12.16 -1.46
C PHE A 59 -3.15 13.57 -1.69
N HIS A 60 -2.92 14.28 -0.59
CA HIS A 60 -2.34 15.61 -0.66
C HIS A 60 -0.93 15.53 -1.32
N PRO A 61 -0.55 16.46 -2.22
CA PRO A 61 0.73 16.37 -2.95
C PRO A 61 1.97 16.21 -2.06
N SER A 62 1.92 16.73 -0.83
CA SER A 62 3.00 16.59 0.16
C SER A 62 3.24 15.16 0.66
N THR A 63 2.33 14.22 0.37
CA THR A 63 2.42 12.82 0.81
C THR A 63 2.71 11.87 -0.34
N HIS A 64 3.02 12.38 -1.54
CA HIS A 64 3.35 11.52 -2.68
C HIS A 64 4.73 10.88 -2.53
N GLU A 65 5.61 11.50 -1.75
CA GLU A 65 6.93 11.00 -1.37
C GLU A 65 6.87 10.34 0.02
N SER A 66 7.49 9.17 0.20
CA SER A 66 7.69 8.61 1.54
C SER A 66 8.97 9.13 2.16
N PHE A 67 8.87 9.65 3.38
CA PHE A 67 10.04 9.98 4.19
C PHE A 67 10.62 8.66 4.74
N ALA A 68 11.71 8.17 4.14
CA ALA A 68 12.51 7.10 4.74
C ALA A 68 13.28 7.69 5.94
N ILE A 69 13.02 7.17 7.14
CA ILE A 69 13.74 7.49 8.38
C ILE A 69 14.98 6.59 8.49
#